data_AF-A0A813JRG9-F1
#
_entry.id   AF-A0A813JRG9-F1
#
_cell.length_a   1.000
_cell.length_b   1.000
_cell.length_c   1.000
_cell.angle_alpha   90.00
_cell.angle_beta   90.00
_cell.angle_gamma   90.00
#
_symmetry.space_group_name_H-M   'P 1'
#
loop_
_entity.id
_entity.type
_entity.pdbx_description
1 polymer ?
#
loop_
_entity_poly.entity_id
_entity_poly.type
_entity_poly.pdbx_seq_one_letter_code
_entity_poly.pdbx_strand_id
1 'polypeptide(L)'
;VSSFEGGLLSTLDDYATFLLAVLSGGAHPVTGVRILSAASAQQMLVDQIELLRQPGSLRSPPKGARPYSDRGLGLSCLGELQRSGAPNWGRWFDGVTGVRLWGGAASCAFKYDPNGGRPILALLMTQALPQDDGDTITTLMHGVRQALSQEARGAPTRRSKA
;
A
#
# COMPACT_ATOMS: atom_id res chain seq x y z
N VAL A 1 -5.59 7.23 -28.30
CA VAL A 1 -5.05 6.05 -27.59
C VAL A 1 -4.63 6.50 -26.20
N SER A 2 -5.42 6.18 -25.18
CA SER A 2 -5.02 6.35 -23.78
C SER A 2 -4.23 5.11 -23.39
N SER A 3 -2.95 5.25 -23.03
CA SER A 3 -2.22 4.19 -22.36
C SER A 3 -2.68 4.19 -20.89
N PHE A 4 -3.73 3.43 -20.60
CA PHE A 4 -4.28 3.26 -19.24
C PHE A 4 -3.26 2.73 -18.20
N GLU A 5 -2.06 2.35 -18.64
CA GLU A 5 -0.96 1.86 -17.80
C GLU A 5 0.10 2.92 -17.46
N GLY A 6 0.05 4.12 -18.05
CA GLY A 6 1.11 5.13 -17.83
C GLY A 6 0.87 6.54 -18.38
N GLY A 7 -0.35 6.88 -18.81
CA GLY A 7 -0.68 8.18 -19.41
C GLY A 7 -1.20 9.24 -18.43
N LEU A 8 -1.30 8.94 -17.12
CA LEU A 8 -1.80 9.87 -16.12
C LEU A 8 -0.69 10.82 -15.66
N LEU A 9 -0.96 12.12 -15.72
CA LEU A 9 -0.12 13.16 -15.11
C LEU A 9 -0.82 13.68 -13.86
N SER A 10 -0.08 13.81 -12.76
CA SER A 10 -0.60 14.28 -11.47
C SER A 10 0.53 14.93 -10.67
N THR A 11 0.18 15.74 -9.66
CA THR A 11 1.12 16.23 -8.66
C THR A 11 1.22 15.24 -7.49
N LEU A 12 2.26 15.39 -6.65
CA LEU A 12 2.39 14.61 -5.42
C LEU A 12 1.17 14.80 -4.52
N ASP A 13 0.69 16.03 -4.37
CA ASP A 13 -0.42 16.39 -3.48
C ASP A 13 -1.75 15.82 -3.99
N ASP A 14 -2.00 15.88 -5.30
CA ASP A 14 -3.23 15.33 -5.89
C ASP A 14 -3.26 13.80 -5.76
N TYR A 15 -2.14 13.13 -6.05
CA TYR A 15 -2.07 11.67 -5.94
C TYR A 15 -2.13 11.21 -4.49
N ALA A 16 -1.49 11.93 -3.55
CA ALA A 16 -1.62 11.68 -2.12
C ALA A 16 -3.08 11.88 -1.66
N THR A 17 -3.75 12.93 -2.12
CA THR A 17 -5.16 13.20 -1.82
C THR A 17 -6.07 12.06 -2.28
N PHE A 18 -5.85 11.55 -3.50
CA PHE A 18 -6.56 10.38 -4.01
C PHE A 18 -6.34 9.14 -3.12
N LEU A 19 -5.08 8.79 -2.84
CA LEU A 19 -4.76 7.63 -2.00
C LEU A 19 -5.39 7.77 -0.60
N LEU A 20 -5.24 8.93 0.03
CA LEU A 20 -5.83 9.22 1.34
C LEU A 20 -7.35 9.14 1.31
N ALA A 21 -8.00 9.58 0.23
CA ALA A 21 -9.44 9.46 0.10
C ALA A 21 -9.88 7.98 0.07
N VAL A 22 -9.18 7.12 -0.67
CA VAL A 22 -9.46 5.68 -0.69
C VAL A 22 -9.20 5.05 0.68
N LEU A 23 -8.05 5.35 1.30
CA LEU A 23 -7.67 4.81 2.60
C LEU A 23 -8.60 5.26 3.74
N SER A 24 -9.25 6.42 3.58
CA SER A 24 -10.19 7.00 4.55
C SER A 24 -11.66 6.66 4.24
N GLY A 25 -11.92 5.57 3.51
CA GLY A 25 -13.30 5.12 3.24
C GLY A 25 -14.06 6.00 2.24
N GLY A 26 -13.35 6.67 1.34
CA GLY A 26 -13.89 7.39 0.19
C GLY A 26 -14.18 8.87 0.41
N ALA A 27 -13.81 9.44 1.56
CA ALA A 27 -13.98 10.86 1.85
C ALA A 27 -12.68 11.64 1.57
N HIS A 28 -12.79 12.83 1.00
CA HIS A 28 -11.67 13.72 0.77
C HIS A 28 -11.00 14.08 2.13
N PRO A 29 -9.66 13.97 2.26
CA PRO A 29 -8.98 14.09 3.55
C PRO A 29 -9.12 15.47 4.21
N VAL A 30 -9.17 16.53 3.41
CA VAL A 30 -9.32 17.91 3.92
C VAL A 30 -10.78 18.34 4.06
N THR A 31 -11.58 18.23 3.00
CA THR A 31 -12.96 18.77 2.97
C THR A 31 -14.00 17.83 3.58
N GLY A 32 -13.69 16.55 3.77
CA GLY A 32 -14.64 15.52 4.22
C GLY A 32 -15.71 15.13 3.19
N VAL A 33 -15.73 15.78 2.01
CA VAL A 33 -16.69 15.47 0.95
C VAL A 33 -16.50 14.04 0.47
N ARG A 34 -17.60 13.31 0.32
CA ARG A 34 -17.58 11.91 -0.16
C ARG A 34 -17.38 11.86 -1.67
N ILE A 35 -16.24 11.29 -2.09
CA ILE A 35 -15.90 11.04 -3.50
C ILE A 35 -16.30 9.62 -3.90
N LEU A 36 -16.08 8.66 -3.00
CA LEU A 36 -16.43 7.25 -3.18
C LEU A 36 -17.32 6.77 -2.03
N SER A 37 -18.18 5.79 -2.32
CA SER A 37 -18.86 5.08 -1.23
C SER A 37 -17.82 4.34 -0.37
N ALA A 38 -18.10 4.16 0.92
CA ALA A 38 -17.21 3.40 1.80
C ALA A 38 -17.02 1.96 1.31
N ALA A 39 -18.07 1.35 0.73
CA ALA A 39 -17.99 0.03 0.12
C ALA A 39 -17.04 0.01 -1.08
N SER A 40 -17.12 1.00 -1.98
CA SER A 40 -16.22 1.12 -3.14
C SER A 40 -14.77 1.31 -2.72
N ALA A 41 -14.51 2.20 -1.76
CA ALA A 41 -13.18 2.42 -1.21
C ALA A 41 -12.60 1.14 -0.59
N GLN A 42 -13.43 0.41 0.18
CA GLN A 42 -13.03 -0.89 0.74
C GLN A 42 -12.69 -1.90 -0.36
N GLN A 43 -13.47 -1.99 -1.43
CA GLN A 43 -13.16 -2.89 -2.55
C GLN A 43 -11.80 -2.58 -3.18
N MET A 44 -11.40 -1.31 -3.29
CA MET A 44 -10.08 -0.94 -3.84
C MET A 44 -8.90 -1.44 -3.00
N LEU A 45 -9.13 -1.71 -1.71
CA LEU A 45 -8.12 -2.18 -0.77
C LEU A 45 -8.09 -3.70 -0.62
N VAL A 46 -9.16 -4.40 -1.00
CA VAL A 46 -9.25 -5.86 -0.87
C VAL A 46 -8.30 -6.56 -1.82
N ASP A 47 -7.80 -7.71 -1.37
CA ASP A 47 -7.06 -8.65 -2.19
C ASP A 47 -7.97 -9.30 -3.23
N GLN A 48 -7.92 -8.79 -4.47
CA GLN A 48 -8.79 -9.20 -5.56
C GLN A 48 -8.54 -10.64 -6.00
N ILE A 49 -7.32 -11.15 -5.82
CA ILE A 49 -6.97 -12.52 -6.17
C ILE A 49 -7.58 -13.50 -5.17
N GLU A 50 -7.65 -13.10 -3.90
CA GLU A 50 -8.26 -13.91 -2.86
C GLU A 50 -9.78 -14.08 -3.07
N LEU A 51 -10.44 -13.09 -3.66
CA LEU A 51 -11.86 -13.17 -4.01
C LEU A 51 -12.17 -14.23 -5.09
N LEU A 52 -11.16 -14.68 -5.83
CA LEU A 52 -11.31 -15.79 -6.80
C LEU A 52 -11.33 -17.16 -6.12
N ARG A 53 -11.09 -17.23 -4.80
CA ARG A 53 -11.26 -18.46 -4.04
C ARG A 53 -12.74 -18.83 -4.01
N GLN A 54 -13.05 -20.07 -4.36
CA GLN A 54 -14.41 -20.59 -4.26
C GLN A 54 -14.85 -20.64 -2.78
N PRO A 55 -16.05 -20.13 -2.44
CA PRO A 55 -16.58 -20.21 -1.08
C PRO A 55 -16.57 -21.65 -0.55
N GLY A 56 -16.04 -21.85 0.66
CA GLY A 56 -15.93 -23.18 1.29
C GLY A 56 -14.81 -24.09 0.75
N SER A 57 -14.02 -23.63 -0.21
CA SER A 57 -12.90 -24.39 -0.76
C SER A 57 -11.60 -24.12 -0.01
N LEU A 58 -10.89 -25.18 0.35
CA LEU A 58 -9.50 -25.11 0.82
C LEU A 58 -8.50 -24.90 -0.34
N ARG A 59 -8.96 -24.92 -1.60
CA ARG A 59 -8.10 -24.70 -2.75
C ARG A 59 -7.77 -23.22 -2.87
N SER A 60 -6.48 -22.93 -2.90
CA SER A 60 -5.96 -21.59 -3.17
C SER A 60 -6.40 -21.07 -4.56
N PRO A 61 -6.43 -19.74 -4.80
CA PRO A 61 -6.83 -19.14 -6.08
C PRO A 61 -6.09 -19.72 -7.30
N PRO A 62 -6.64 -19.67 -8.53
CA PRO A 62 -5.98 -20.22 -9.72
C PRO A 62 -4.54 -19.72 -9.87
N LYS A 63 -3.59 -20.60 -10.19
CA LYS A 63 -2.16 -20.24 -10.32
C LYS A 63 -1.93 -19.09 -11.30
N GLY A 64 -2.69 -19.07 -12.41
CA GLY A 64 -2.59 -18.02 -13.43
C GLY A 64 -3.07 -16.64 -12.98
N ALA A 65 -3.82 -16.55 -11.87
CA ALA A 65 -4.25 -15.27 -11.29
C ALA A 65 -3.24 -14.71 -10.27
N ARG A 66 -2.18 -15.45 -9.93
CA ARG A 66 -1.22 -15.04 -8.90
C ARG A 66 -0.01 -14.36 -9.55
N PRO A 67 0.21 -13.05 -9.32
CA PRO A 67 1.43 -12.41 -9.75
C PRO A 67 2.58 -13.10 -9.00
N TYR A 68 3.66 -13.38 -9.74
CA TYR A 68 4.88 -13.99 -9.21
C TYR A 68 4.72 -15.38 -8.57
N SER A 69 3.77 -16.20 -9.03
CA SER A 69 3.74 -17.65 -8.75
C SER A 69 3.75 -18.02 -7.25
N ASP A 70 2.91 -17.35 -6.45
CA ASP A 70 2.68 -17.65 -5.02
C ASP A 70 3.77 -17.19 -4.04
N ARG A 71 4.59 -16.22 -4.42
CA ARG A 71 5.56 -15.57 -3.51
C ARG A 71 4.90 -14.67 -2.45
N GLY A 72 3.72 -15.01 -1.95
CA GLY A 72 3.01 -14.19 -0.97
C GLY A 72 2.65 -12.79 -1.50
N LEU A 73 2.34 -12.66 -2.79
CA LEU A 73 1.89 -11.39 -3.39
C LEU A 73 0.44 -11.53 -3.87
N GLY A 74 -0.36 -10.52 -3.53
CA GLY A 74 -1.73 -10.30 -3.96
C GLY A 74 -1.83 -9.04 -4.84
N LEU A 75 -3.05 -8.68 -5.21
CA LEU A 75 -3.33 -7.51 -6.02
C LEU A 75 -4.61 -6.83 -5.49
N SER A 76 -4.56 -5.52 -5.31
CA SER A 76 -5.72 -4.65 -5.06
C SER A 76 -5.88 -3.68 -6.24
N CYS A 77 -6.96 -2.90 -6.26
CA CYS A 77 -7.14 -1.88 -7.30
C CYS A 77 -6.13 -0.71 -7.20
N LEU A 78 -5.32 -0.66 -6.14
CA LEU A 78 -4.25 0.32 -5.98
C LEU A 78 -2.88 -0.22 -6.41
N GLY A 79 -2.69 -1.55 -6.43
CA GLY A 79 -1.41 -2.16 -6.75
C GLY A 79 -1.19 -3.51 -6.10
N GLU A 80 0.07 -3.89 -5.91
CA GLU A 80 0.47 -5.15 -5.30
C GLU A 80 0.21 -5.11 -3.79
N LEU A 81 -0.16 -6.26 -3.22
CA LEU A 81 -0.42 -6.44 -1.79
C LEU A 81 0.50 -7.53 -1.25
N GLN A 82 1.31 -7.22 -0.25
CA GLN A 82 2.13 -8.21 0.42
C GLN A 82 1.26 -9.07 1.36
N ARG A 83 1.30 -10.38 1.16
CA ARG A 83 0.66 -11.40 2.00
C ARG A 83 1.68 -12.05 2.93
N SER A 84 1.22 -13.00 3.73
CA SER A 84 2.13 -13.89 4.46
C SER A 84 3.06 -14.62 3.46
N GLY A 85 4.35 -14.66 3.77
CA GLY A 85 5.38 -15.23 2.90
C GLY A 85 5.81 -14.32 1.74
N ALA A 86 5.40 -13.05 1.73
CA ALA A 86 5.94 -12.06 0.79
C ALA A 86 7.47 -12.00 0.88
N PRO A 87 8.18 -11.82 -0.25
CA PRO A 87 9.62 -11.68 -0.24
C PRO A 87 10.03 -10.46 0.61
N ASN A 88 11.14 -10.61 1.31
CA ASN A 88 11.85 -9.54 1.99
C ASN A 88 13.16 -9.20 1.26
N TRP A 89 13.24 -9.61 -0.01
CA TRP A 89 14.37 -9.44 -0.89
C TRP A 89 13.88 -8.83 -2.20
N GLY A 90 14.80 -8.20 -2.91
CA GLY A 90 14.44 -7.33 -4.02
C GLY A 90 14.03 -5.95 -3.52
N ARG A 91 14.25 -4.95 -4.38
CA ARG A 91 14.19 -3.54 -4.00
C ARG A 91 12.82 -3.09 -3.47
N TRP A 92 11.76 -3.76 -3.93
CA TRP A 92 10.37 -3.34 -3.74
C TRP A 92 9.66 -3.96 -2.54
N PHE A 93 10.13 -5.09 -2.02
CA PHE A 93 9.39 -5.87 -1.05
C PHE A 93 10.12 -5.98 0.28
N ASP A 94 9.39 -5.83 1.37
CA ASP A 94 9.94 -5.86 2.73
C ASP A 94 9.36 -6.99 3.60
N GLY A 95 8.54 -7.87 3.00
CA GLY A 95 7.94 -9.02 3.67
C GLY A 95 6.84 -8.68 4.70
N VAL A 96 6.52 -7.40 4.91
CA VAL A 96 5.48 -6.99 5.85
C VAL A 96 4.09 -7.25 5.27
N THR A 97 3.33 -8.14 5.91
CA THR A 97 1.97 -8.48 5.49
C THR A 97 1.04 -7.28 5.60
N GLY A 98 0.21 -7.07 4.58
CA GLY A 98 -0.75 -5.97 4.50
C GLY A 98 -0.24 -4.72 3.79
N VAL A 99 1.07 -4.64 3.51
CA VAL A 99 1.64 -3.52 2.76
C VAL A 99 1.13 -3.54 1.32
N ARG A 100 0.64 -2.39 0.85
CA ARG A 100 0.27 -2.16 -0.54
C ARG A 100 1.30 -1.28 -1.20
N LEU A 101 1.65 -1.57 -2.44
CA LEU A 101 2.63 -0.80 -3.18
C LEU A 101 2.37 -0.83 -4.68
N TRP A 102 2.82 0.22 -5.36
CA TRP A 102 2.94 0.23 -6.80
C TRP A 102 4.06 1.18 -7.20
N GLY A 103 4.74 0.81 -8.28
CA GLY A 103 5.72 1.67 -8.94
C GLY A 103 5.14 2.24 -10.23
N GLY A 104 5.65 3.40 -10.62
CA GLY A 104 5.39 4.06 -11.89
C GLY A 104 6.71 4.40 -12.57
N ALA A 105 6.61 4.75 -13.86
CA ALA A 105 7.76 5.27 -14.59
C ALA A 105 8.33 6.54 -13.93
N ALA A 106 9.57 6.87 -14.27
CA ALA A 106 10.26 8.04 -13.75
C ALA A 106 10.42 8.07 -12.21
N SER A 107 10.62 6.89 -11.61
CA SER A 107 10.91 6.73 -10.18
C SER A 107 9.82 7.37 -9.30
N CYS A 108 8.57 7.07 -9.65
CA CYS A 108 7.38 7.38 -8.87
C CYS A 108 6.89 6.11 -8.18
N ALA A 109 6.62 6.16 -6.88
CA ALA A 109 6.14 5.00 -6.13
C ALA A 109 5.26 5.41 -4.96
N PHE A 110 4.41 4.50 -4.51
CA PHE A 110 3.81 4.59 -3.19
C PHE A 110 3.95 3.27 -2.41
N LYS A 111 3.98 3.39 -1.09
CA LYS A 111 3.81 2.29 -0.15
C LYS A 111 2.83 2.69 0.94
N TYR A 112 1.87 1.82 1.21
CA TYR A 112 0.93 1.97 2.31
C TYR A 112 1.06 0.77 3.26
N ASP A 113 1.32 1.04 4.53
CA ASP A 113 1.37 0.04 5.58
C ASP A 113 0.30 0.35 6.64
N PRO A 114 -0.64 -0.59 6.93
CA PRO A 114 -1.59 -0.42 8.01
C PRO A 114 -0.94 -0.34 9.41
N ASN A 115 0.27 -0.86 9.56
CA ASN A 115 1.18 -0.72 10.71
C ASN A 115 0.47 -0.78 12.08
N GLY A 116 -0.29 -1.85 12.30
CA GLY A 116 -0.94 -2.14 13.59
C GLY A 116 -1.92 -1.07 14.08
N GLY A 117 -2.53 -0.30 13.17
CA GLY A 117 -3.49 0.77 13.51
C GLY A 117 -2.89 2.18 13.51
N ARG A 118 -1.58 2.32 13.27
CA ARG A 118 -0.93 3.62 13.03
C ARG A 118 -0.40 3.66 11.59
N PRO A 119 -1.29 3.87 10.60
CA PRO A 119 -0.95 3.69 9.20
C PRO A 119 0.17 4.62 8.73
N ILE A 120 0.98 4.12 7.80
CA ILE A 120 2.04 4.85 7.12
C ILE A 120 1.71 4.88 5.64
N LEU A 121 1.67 6.07 5.06
CA LEU A 121 1.61 6.26 3.61
C LEU A 121 2.88 7.00 3.18
N ALA A 122 3.70 6.37 2.35
CA ALA A 122 4.90 6.95 1.76
C ALA A 122 4.71 7.06 0.25
N LEU A 123 5.13 8.20 -0.32
CA LEU A 123 5.12 8.46 -1.75
C LEU A 123 6.48 9.02 -2.17
N LEU A 124 6.95 8.64 -3.34
CA LEU A 124 8.08 9.22 -4.04
C LEU A 124 7.62 9.67 -5.43
N MET A 125 8.02 10.86 -5.86
CA MET A 125 7.83 11.37 -7.22
C MET A 125 9.09 12.13 -7.64
N THR A 126 10.14 11.38 -7.99
CA THR A 126 11.48 11.97 -8.19
C THR A 126 11.78 12.36 -9.63
N GLN A 127 10.97 11.91 -10.59
CA GLN A 127 11.14 12.15 -12.03
C GLN A 127 12.50 11.66 -12.58
N ALA A 128 13.07 10.62 -11.96
CA ALA A 128 14.37 10.05 -12.32
C ALA A 128 14.23 8.79 -13.20
N LEU A 129 15.04 8.70 -14.25
CA LEU A 129 15.12 7.54 -15.14
C LEU A 129 16.57 7.02 -15.24
N PRO A 130 16.79 5.70 -15.36
CA PRO A 130 15.80 4.62 -15.29
C PRO A 130 15.18 4.48 -13.88
N GLN A 131 14.07 3.74 -13.78
CA GLN A 131 13.37 3.53 -12.50
C GLN A 131 14.27 2.77 -11.51
N ASP A 132 14.53 3.36 -10.33
CA ASP A 132 15.30 2.72 -9.24
C ASP A 132 14.77 3.06 -7.83
N ASP A 133 13.49 3.36 -7.72
CA ASP A 133 12.86 3.89 -6.50
C ASP A 133 12.41 2.83 -5.51
N GLY A 134 12.43 1.54 -5.87
CA GLY A 134 12.09 0.45 -4.97
C GLY A 134 12.94 0.50 -3.69
N ASP A 135 14.26 0.56 -3.83
CA ASP A 135 15.18 0.55 -2.68
C ASP A 135 14.98 1.80 -1.82
N THR A 136 14.79 2.95 -2.47
CA THR A 136 14.58 4.23 -1.80
C THR A 136 13.30 4.23 -0.97
N ILE A 137 12.16 3.81 -1.55
CA ILE A 137 10.88 3.81 -0.83
C ILE A 137 10.84 2.74 0.27
N THR A 138 11.48 1.59 0.06
CA THR A 138 11.62 0.56 1.09
C THR A 138 12.46 1.06 2.25
N THR A 139 13.57 1.73 1.97
CA THR A 139 14.43 2.34 3.00
C THR A 139 13.68 3.42 3.78
N LEU A 140 12.94 4.29 3.09
CA LEU A 140 12.09 5.29 3.73
C LEU A 140 11.07 4.64 4.68
N MET A 141 10.37 3.59 4.22
CA MET A 141 9.39 2.87 5.04
C MET A 141 10.02 2.26 6.29
N HIS A 142 11.21 1.68 6.18
CA HIS A 142 11.94 1.13 7.33
C HIS A 142 12.30 2.23 8.34
N GLY A 143 12.82 3.37 7.87
CA GLY A 143 13.15 4.51 8.71
C GLY A 143 11.93 5.05 9.46
N VAL A 144 10.79 5.21 8.77
CA VAL A 144 9.54 5.68 9.40
C VAL A 144 9.08 4.68 10.46
N ARG A 145 8.95 3.38 10.14
CA ARG A 145 8.54 2.35 11.12
C ARG A 145 9.43 2.35 12.36
N GLN A 146 10.74 2.48 12.18
CA GLN A 146 11.70 2.55 13.28
C GLN A 146 11.46 3.78 14.16
N ALA A 147 11.27 4.97 13.56
CA ALA A 147 10.97 6.20 14.28
C ALA A 147 9.67 6.09 15.10
N LEU A 148 8.59 5.57 14.51
CA LEU A 148 7.32 5.38 15.22
C LEU A 148 7.45 4.37 16.38
N SER A 149 8.26 3.34 16.20
CA SER A 149 8.52 2.33 17.25
C SER A 149 9.32 2.90 18.41
N GLN A 150 10.28 3.79 18.15
CA GLN A 150 11.06 4.47 19.18
C GLN A 150 10.19 5.45 19.99
N GLU A 151 9.34 6.22 19.32
CA GLU A 151 8.38 7.12 19.96
C GLU A 151 7.43 6.37 20.92
N ALA A 152 6.91 5.22 20.48
CA ALA A 152 6.04 4.39 21.32
C ALA A 152 6.75 3.85 22.57
N ARG A 153 8.07 3.58 22.51
CA ARG A 153 8.88 3.14 23.65
C ARG A 153 9.26 4.28 24.59
N GLY A 154 9.36 5.51 24.08
CA GLY A 154 9.69 6.71 24.86
C GLY A 154 8.50 7.36 25.57
N ALA A 155 7.26 6.95 25.27
CA ALA A 155 6.07 7.52 25.88
C ALA A 155 5.98 7.17 27.38
N PRO A 156 5.83 8.16 28.29
CA PRO A 156 5.73 7.89 29.72
C PRO A 156 4.47 7.08 30.02
N THR A 157 4.64 5.97 30.74
CA THR A 157 3.53 5.14 31.22
C THR A 157 2.69 5.98 32.18
N ARG A 158 1.50 6.42 31.74
CA ARG A 158 0.50 7.02 32.61
C ARG A 158 0.14 5.99 33.69
N ARG A 159 0.78 6.07 34.86
CA ARG A 159 0.35 5.33 36.05
C ARG A 159 -1.07 5.78 36.37
N SER A 160 -2.04 4.89 36.22
CA SER A 160 -3.39 5.12 36.74
C SER A 160 -3.27 5.30 38.25
N LYS A 161 -3.68 6.48 38.75
CA LYS A 161 -3.94 6.64 40.18
C LYS A 161 -5.12 5.73 40.53
N ALA A 162 -4.89 4.83 41.48
CA ALA A 162 -5.92 4.02 42.12
C ALA A 162 -6.84 4.89 42.99
#